data_AF-A0A9P0TXK4-F1
#
_entry.id   AF-A0A9P0TXK4-F1
#
_cell.length_a   1.000
_cell.length_b   1.000
_cell.length_c   1.000
_cell.angle_alpha   90.00
_cell.angle_beta   90.00
_cell.angle_gamma   90.00
#
_symmetry.space_group_name_H-M   'P 1'
#
loop_
_entity.id
_entity.type
_entity.pdbx_description
1 polymer ?
#
loop_
_entity_poly.entity_id
_entity_poly.type
_entity_poly.pdbx_seq_one_letter_code
_entity_poly.pdbx_strand_id
1 'polypeptide(L)'
;MGKRYHCEYCDKTLVAAPSTIRTHNNGAVHQKLVNDHYQQFKDPETILEEESSKRLCTRYITSQCPFGSICRYSHYTPEEINNLKYYVAEKNKLQTKKPVSFGDIYEKFIVDNTTQLTTKENESVIYDSNGYTHILPWAYNPIFDNYSDLPLSIKRLKMSDFDNINIVTWG
;
A
#
# COMPACT_ATOMS: atom_id res chain seq x y z
N MET A 1 49.16 -21.42 -15.60
CA MET A 1 47.93 -20.69 -15.97
C MET A 1 47.49 -19.87 -14.76
N GLY A 2 47.76 -18.56 -14.75
CA GLY A 2 47.53 -17.71 -13.58
C GLY A 2 46.06 -17.39 -13.35
N LYS A 3 45.67 -17.15 -12.08
CA LYS A 3 44.32 -16.71 -11.71
C LYS A 3 44.04 -15.34 -12.39
N ARG A 4 42.87 -15.21 -13.02
CA ARG A 4 42.38 -13.95 -13.61
C ARG A 4 41.24 -13.43 -12.75
N TYR A 5 41.18 -12.11 -12.57
CA TYR A 5 40.09 -11.42 -11.90
C TYR A 5 39.14 -10.86 -12.97
N HIS A 6 37.84 -11.00 -12.75
CA HIS A 6 36.80 -10.43 -13.60
C HIS A 6 36.09 -9.32 -12.83
N CYS A 7 35.96 -8.13 -13.42
CA CYS A 7 35.16 -7.06 -12.88
C CYS A 7 33.80 -7.00 -13.60
N GLU A 8 32.71 -7.24 -12.87
CA GLU A 8 31.34 -7.25 -13.40
C GLU A 8 30.85 -5.86 -13.84
N TYR A 9 31.28 -4.78 -13.18
CA TYR A 9 30.91 -3.43 -13.60
C TYR A 9 31.57 -3.00 -14.93
N CYS A 10 32.71 -3.62 -15.25
CA CYS A 10 33.58 -3.19 -16.33
C CYS A 10 33.68 -4.22 -17.48
N ASP A 11 33.13 -5.42 -17.30
CA ASP A 11 33.25 -6.60 -18.17
C ASP A 11 34.68 -6.85 -18.68
N LYS A 12 35.66 -6.64 -17.79
CA LYS A 12 37.09 -6.77 -18.11
C LYS A 12 37.72 -7.85 -17.26
N THR A 13 38.51 -8.70 -17.92
CA THR A 13 39.39 -9.65 -17.23
C THR A 13 40.79 -9.05 -17.08
N LEU A 14 41.32 -9.08 -15.86
CA LEU A 14 42.65 -8.60 -15.51
C LEU A 14 43.43 -9.67 -14.75
N VAL A 15 44.75 -9.49 -14.65
CA VAL A 15 45.61 -10.37 -13.86
C VAL A 15 45.21 -10.23 -12.39
N ALA A 16 45.05 -11.35 -11.67
CA ALA A 16 44.66 -11.36 -10.26
C ALA A 16 45.83 -10.98 -9.32
N ALA A 17 46.57 -9.91 -9.65
CA ALA A 17 47.51 -9.28 -8.74
C ALA A 17 46.78 -8.20 -7.92
N PRO A 18 47.02 -8.09 -6.61
CA PRO A 18 46.30 -7.13 -5.77
C PRO A 18 46.60 -5.67 -6.17
N SER A 19 47.78 -5.38 -6.71
CA SER A 19 48.14 -4.05 -7.22
C SER A 19 47.30 -3.68 -8.45
N THR A 20 47.12 -4.59 -9.41
CA THR A 20 46.33 -4.34 -10.63
C THR A 20 44.84 -4.24 -10.34
N ILE A 21 44.32 -4.99 -9.35
CA ILE A 21 42.93 -4.86 -8.91
C ILE A 21 42.70 -3.50 -8.25
N ARG A 22 43.61 -3.04 -7.37
CA ARG A 22 43.49 -1.73 -6.72
C ARG A 22 43.53 -0.58 -7.72
N THR A 23 44.43 -0.62 -8.70
CA THR A 23 44.49 0.42 -9.74
C THR A 23 43.27 0.40 -10.64
N HIS A 24 42.70 -0.78 -10.92
CA HIS A 24 41.44 -0.90 -11.66
C HIS A 24 40.27 -0.28 -10.90
N ASN A 25 40.10 -0.63 -9.61
CA ASN A 25 38.99 -0.13 -8.78
C ASN A 25 39.07 1.38 -8.55
N ASN A 26 40.28 1.93 -8.45
CA ASN A 26 40.52 3.37 -8.33
C ASN A 26 40.45 4.10 -9.67
N GLY A 27 40.28 3.39 -10.78
CA GLY A 27 40.16 3.99 -12.10
C GLY A 27 38.85 4.77 -12.25
N ALA A 28 38.93 5.96 -12.84
CA ALA A 28 37.77 6.83 -13.04
C ALA A 28 36.63 6.16 -13.82
N VAL A 29 36.96 5.29 -14.79
CA VAL A 29 35.96 4.54 -15.57
C VAL A 29 35.20 3.55 -14.68
N HIS A 30 35.89 2.82 -13.81
CA HIS A 30 35.25 1.88 -12.89
C HIS A 30 34.35 2.63 -11.90
N GLN A 31 34.86 3.69 -11.28
CA GLN A 31 34.08 4.51 -10.35
C GLN A 31 32.82 5.11 -11.00
N LYS A 32 32.92 5.55 -12.25
CA LYS A 32 31.77 6.05 -13.00
C LYS A 32 30.71 4.97 -13.19
N LEU A 33 31.08 3.79 -13.67
CA LEU A 33 30.15 2.69 -13.93
C LEU A 33 29.51 2.16 -12.64
N VAL A 34 30.28 2.09 -11.56
CA VAL A 34 29.78 1.74 -10.23
C VAL A 34 28.73 2.75 -9.77
N ASN A 35 29.00 4.04 -9.91
CA ASN A 35 28.06 5.09 -9.53
C ASN A 35 26.81 5.09 -10.43
N ASP A 36 26.96 4.90 -11.75
CA ASP A 36 25.85 4.75 -12.70
C ASP A 36 24.94 3.59 -12.28
N HIS A 37 25.52 2.44 -11.92
CA HIS A 37 24.77 1.29 -11.41
C HIS A 37 24.03 1.63 -10.12
N TYR A 38 24.69 2.22 -9.11
CA TYR A 38 24.03 2.57 -7.86
C TYR A 38 22.93 3.61 -8.04
N GLN A 39 23.05 4.53 -8.99
CA GLN A 39 22.00 5.51 -9.29
C GLN A 39 20.70 4.85 -9.79
N GLN A 40 20.78 3.72 -10.50
CA GLN A 40 19.60 2.99 -10.99
C GLN A 40 18.77 2.35 -9.87
N PHE A 41 19.42 1.95 -8.77
CA PHE A 41 18.76 1.27 -7.65
C PHE A 41 18.52 2.17 -6.44
N LYS A 42 18.71 3.48 -6.61
CA LYS A 42 18.64 4.43 -5.51
C LYS A 42 17.20 4.76 -5.17
N ASP A 43 16.91 4.84 -3.87
CA ASP A 43 15.57 5.16 -3.39
C ASP A 43 15.17 6.61 -3.73
N PRO A 44 13.92 6.84 -4.15
CA PRO A 44 13.44 8.16 -4.57
C PRO A 44 13.52 9.21 -3.46
N GLU A 45 13.39 8.80 -2.20
CA GLU A 45 13.55 9.65 -1.03
C GLU A 45 14.98 10.16 -0.88
N THR A 46 15.95 9.25 -0.98
CA THR A 46 17.37 9.60 -0.90
C THR A 46 17.81 10.46 -2.09
N ILE A 47 17.25 10.23 -3.28
CA ILE A 47 17.50 11.08 -4.46
C ILE A 47 16.98 12.49 -4.18
N LEU A 48 15.77 12.64 -3.65
CA LEU A 48 15.16 13.94 -3.38
C LEU A 48 15.98 14.75 -2.36
N GLU A 49 16.44 14.14 -1.27
CA GLU A 49 17.27 14.80 -0.26
C GLU A 49 18.61 15.30 -0.83
N GLU A 50 19.27 14.46 -1.63
CA GLU A 50 20.53 14.82 -2.25
C GLU A 50 20.38 15.88 -3.34
N GLU A 51 19.37 15.76 -4.19
CA GLU A 51 19.19 16.66 -5.32
C GLU A 51 18.61 18.01 -4.88
N SER A 52 17.77 18.04 -3.84
CA SER A 52 17.25 19.29 -3.29
C SER A 52 18.30 20.15 -2.58
N SER A 53 19.35 19.53 -2.04
CA SER A 53 20.47 20.24 -1.40
C SER A 53 21.56 20.68 -2.40
N LYS A 54 21.60 20.09 -3.59
CA LYS A 54 22.57 20.43 -4.65
C LYS A 54 22.12 21.65 -5.45
N ARG A 55 23.11 22.44 -5.89
CA ARG A 55 22.88 23.49 -6.90
C ARG A 55 22.79 22.86 -8.29
N LEU A 56 21.97 23.44 -9.16
CA LEU A 56 21.83 23.01 -10.55
C LEU A 56 23.15 23.10 -11.32
N CYS A 57 23.43 22.12 -12.17
CA CYS A 57 24.61 22.08 -13.01
C CYS A 57 24.44 23.01 -14.22
N THR A 58 25.14 24.14 -14.24
CA THR A 58 25.13 25.09 -15.37
C THR A 58 25.60 24.45 -16.68
N ARG A 59 26.54 23.50 -16.59
CA ARG A 59 27.04 22.78 -17.77
C ARG A 59 26.00 21.86 -18.36
N TYR A 60 25.21 21.17 -17.53
CA TYR A 60 24.14 20.26 -17.99
C TYR A 60 23.02 21.03 -18.70
N ILE A 61 22.68 22.22 -18.20
CA ILE A 61 21.66 23.09 -18.82
C ILE A 61 22.11 23.57 -20.21
N THR A 62 23.41 23.82 -20.39
CA THR A 62 23.96 24.38 -21.62
C THR A 62 24.50 23.33 -22.61
N SER A 63 24.93 22.17 -22.11
CA SER A 63 25.65 21.14 -22.86
C SER A 63 25.64 19.79 -22.13
N GLN A 64 26.21 18.75 -22.73
CA GLN A 64 26.40 17.47 -22.02
C GLN A 64 27.46 17.62 -20.90
N CYS A 65 27.10 17.28 -19.66
CA CYS A 65 28.05 17.33 -18.54
C CYS A 65 29.14 16.25 -18.68
N PRO A 66 30.44 16.62 -18.70
CA PRO A 66 31.53 15.65 -18.87
C PRO A 66 31.70 14.71 -17.66
N PHE A 67 31.20 15.12 -16.48
CA PHE A 67 31.30 14.36 -15.24
C PHE A 67 30.20 13.30 -15.06
N GLY A 68 29.14 13.33 -15.89
CA GLY A 68 28.05 12.35 -15.85
C GLY A 68 27.47 12.18 -14.44
N SER A 69 27.36 10.94 -13.98
CA SER A 69 26.86 10.58 -12.63
C SER A 69 27.72 11.05 -11.47
N ILE A 70 29.01 11.34 -11.70
CA ILE A 70 29.95 11.78 -10.66
C ILE A 70 29.87 13.31 -10.45
N CYS A 71 28.95 13.99 -11.14
CA CYS A 71 28.78 15.42 -11.01
C CYS A 71 28.36 15.79 -9.57
N ARG A 72 29.01 16.82 -9.01
CA ARG A 72 28.66 17.37 -7.69
C ARG A 72 27.38 18.21 -7.72
N TYR A 73 26.97 18.65 -8.90
CA TYR A 73 25.80 19.50 -9.12
C TYR A 73 24.62 18.65 -9.60
N SER A 74 23.41 19.14 -9.33
CA SER A 74 22.18 18.46 -9.74
C SER A 74 22.02 18.50 -11.25
N HIS A 75 21.66 17.35 -11.83
CA HIS A 75 21.25 17.22 -13.24
C HIS A 75 19.73 17.18 -13.39
N TYR A 76 18.98 17.40 -12.32
CA TYR A 76 17.53 17.42 -12.37
C TYR A 76 17.02 18.83 -12.63
N THR A 77 15.97 18.93 -13.43
CA THR A 77 15.25 20.19 -13.59
C THR A 77 14.39 20.45 -12.34
N PRO A 78 14.04 21.72 -12.04
CA PRO A 78 13.16 22.01 -10.91
C PRO A 78 11.79 21.32 -11.02
N GLU A 79 11.30 21.10 -12.23
CA GLU A 79 10.06 20.37 -12.49
C GLU A 79 10.18 18.89 -12.13
N GLU A 80 11.28 18.24 -12.52
CA GLU A 80 11.57 16.85 -12.14
C GLU A 80 11.68 16.67 -10.63
N ILE A 81 12.32 17.62 -9.93
CA ILE A 81 12.42 17.60 -8.46
C ILE A 81 11.02 17.71 -7.83
N ASN A 82 10.14 18.55 -8.39
CA ASN A 82 8.76 18.64 -7.91
C ASN A 82 7.98 17.36 -8.16
N ASN A 83 8.13 16.75 -9.33
CA ASN A 83 7.52 15.46 -9.64
C ASN A 83 7.99 14.35 -8.68
N LEU A 84 9.30 14.32 -8.36
CA LEU A 84 9.85 13.42 -7.36
C LEU A 84 9.25 13.67 -5.96
N LYS A 85 9.06 14.92 -5.56
CA LYS A 85 8.38 15.27 -4.30
C LYS A 85 6.95 14.73 -4.25
N TYR A 86 6.20 14.89 -5.33
CA TYR A 86 4.84 14.34 -5.41
C TYR A 86 4.84 12.81 -5.32
N TYR A 87 5.72 12.15 -6.07
CA TYR A 87 5.85 10.69 -6.04
C TYR A 87 6.20 10.15 -4.63
N VAL A 88 7.17 10.77 -3.97
CA VAL A 88 7.55 10.42 -2.58
C VAL A 88 6.40 10.64 -1.61
N ALA A 89 5.66 11.74 -1.75
CA ALA A 89 4.49 12.00 -0.91
C ALA A 89 3.37 10.95 -1.12
N GLU A 90 3.13 10.51 -2.35
CA GLU A 90 2.17 9.44 -2.65
C GLU A 90 2.62 8.10 -2.07
N LYS A 91 3.89 7.72 -2.25
CA LYS A 91 4.47 6.50 -1.68
C LYS A 91 4.31 6.49 -0.15
N ASN A 92 4.61 7.60 0.51
CA ASN A 92 4.44 7.75 1.96
C ASN A 92 2.97 7.67 2.40
N LYS A 93 2.02 8.24 1.64
CA LYS A 93 0.58 8.07 1.90
C LYS A 93 0.14 6.61 1.82
N LEU A 94 0.71 5.83 0.89
CA LEU A 94 0.41 4.40 0.78
C LEU A 94 1.02 3.60 1.93
N GLN A 95 2.25 3.92 2.35
CA GLN A 95 2.90 3.25 3.49
C GLN A 95 2.25 3.59 4.84
N THR A 96 1.75 4.81 5.00
CA THR A 96 1.03 5.25 6.22
C THR A 96 -0.36 4.67 6.35
N LYS A 97 -0.97 4.17 5.26
CA LYS A 97 -2.10 3.23 5.34
C LYS A 97 -1.57 1.90 5.89
N LYS A 98 -1.32 1.85 7.19
CA LYS A 98 -1.23 0.58 7.92
C LYS A 98 -2.50 -0.22 7.56
N PRO A 99 -2.40 -1.53 7.29
CA PRO A 99 -3.60 -2.34 7.17
C PRO A 99 -4.40 -2.11 8.45
N VAL A 100 -5.62 -1.57 8.30
CA VAL A 100 -6.46 -1.21 9.45
C VAL A 100 -6.52 -2.45 10.34
N SER A 101 -6.11 -2.30 11.60
CA SER A 101 -6.09 -3.43 12.53
C SER A 101 -7.50 -4.00 12.60
N PHE A 102 -7.63 -5.32 12.59
CA PHE A 102 -8.94 -5.96 12.71
C PHE A 102 -9.71 -5.46 13.94
N GLY A 103 -9.00 -5.14 15.03
CA GLY A 103 -9.58 -4.53 16.24
C GLY A 103 -10.25 -3.18 15.96
N ASP A 104 -9.60 -2.29 15.23
CA ASP A 104 -10.13 -0.95 14.90
C ASP A 104 -11.39 -1.04 14.02
N ILE A 105 -11.48 -2.06 13.17
CA ILE A 105 -12.66 -2.33 12.33
C ILE A 105 -13.80 -2.85 13.21
N TYR A 106 -13.50 -3.78 14.12
CA TYR A 106 -14.48 -4.37 15.04
C TYR A 106 -15.09 -3.32 15.98
N GLU A 107 -14.28 -2.41 16.53
CA GLU A 107 -14.75 -1.32 17.38
C GLU A 107 -15.69 -0.37 16.64
N LYS A 108 -15.34 0.03 15.40
CA LYS A 108 -16.24 0.84 14.56
C LYS A 108 -17.57 0.15 14.30
N PHE A 109 -17.54 -1.16 14.01
CA PHE A 109 -18.76 -1.94 13.79
C PHE A 109 -19.65 -2.01 15.02
N ILE A 110 -19.08 -2.16 16.23
CA ILE A 110 -19.86 -2.11 17.47
C ILE A 110 -20.54 -0.74 17.63
N VAL A 111 -19.82 0.35 17.40
CA VAL A 111 -20.35 1.72 17.51
C VAL A 111 -21.47 1.98 16.50
N ASP A 112 -21.32 1.51 15.26
CA ASP A 112 -22.35 1.65 14.22
C ASP A 112 -23.60 0.80 14.53
N ASN A 113 -23.45 -0.32 15.23
CA ASN A 113 -24.59 -1.12 15.68
C ASN A 113 -25.27 -0.53 16.93
N THR A 114 -24.54 0.05 17.88
CA THR A 114 -25.12 0.66 19.09
C THR A 114 -25.86 1.95 18.78
N THR A 115 -25.37 2.75 17.83
CA THR A 115 -26.08 3.95 17.34
C THR A 115 -27.35 3.62 16.58
N GLN A 116 -27.41 2.47 15.90
CA GLN A 116 -28.66 1.96 15.32
C GLN A 116 -29.61 1.33 16.35
N LEU A 117 -29.09 0.78 17.45
CA LEU A 117 -29.93 0.20 18.50
C LEU A 117 -30.81 1.28 19.14
N THR A 118 -30.31 2.47 19.46
CA THR A 118 -31.11 3.55 20.09
C THR A 118 -32.26 4.06 19.22
N THR A 119 -32.20 3.86 17.90
CA THR A 119 -33.31 4.16 16.97
C THR A 119 -34.20 2.95 16.71
N LYS A 120 -33.72 1.72 16.97
CA LYS A 120 -34.41 0.44 16.73
C LYS A 120 -35.03 -0.21 17.97
N GLU A 121 -34.81 0.31 19.19
CA GLU A 121 -35.39 -0.25 20.44
C GLU A 121 -36.92 -0.36 20.40
N ASN A 122 -37.59 0.41 19.53
CA ASN A 122 -39.04 0.36 19.37
C ASN A 122 -39.53 -0.79 18.45
N GLU A 123 -38.67 -1.44 17.66
CA GLU A 123 -39.05 -2.52 16.72
C GLU A 123 -38.65 -3.92 17.17
N SER A 124 -37.67 -4.08 18.08
CA SER A 124 -37.11 -5.40 18.47
C SER A 124 -37.60 -5.95 19.81
N VAL A 125 -38.58 -5.30 20.44
CA VAL A 125 -39.16 -5.73 21.72
C VAL A 125 -40.40 -6.58 21.44
N ILE A 126 -40.32 -7.87 21.78
CA ILE A 126 -41.47 -8.76 21.77
C ILE A 126 -42.03 -8.83 23.20
N TYR A 127 -43.33 -8.59 23.33
CA TYR A 127 -44.06 -8.74 24.58
C TYR A 127 -44.75 -10.11 24.60
N ASP A 128 -44.36 -10.98 25.52
CA ASP A 128 -45.11 -12.21 25.76
C ASP A 128 -46.38 -11.90 26.57
N SER A 129 -47.40 -12.75 26.43
CA SER A 129 -48.66 -12.69 27.20
C SER A 129 -48.47 -12.80 28.72
N ASN A 130 -47.27 -13.15 29.17
CA ASN A 130 -46.85 -13.24 30.57
C ASN A 130 -46.15 -11.97 31.08
N GLY A 131 -46.03 -10.92 30.26
CA GLY A 131 -45.47 -9.62 30.66
C GLY A 131 -43.93 -9.53 30.67
N TYR A 132 -43.23 -10.54 30.12
CA TYR A 132 -41.77 -10.48 29.94
C TYR A 132 -41.42 -9.88 28.58
N THR A 133 -40.46 -8.96 28.59
CA THR A 133 -39.92 -8.33 27.38
C THR A 133 -38.65 -9.05 26.93
N HIS A 134 -38.67 -9.61 25.74
CA HIS A 134 -37.50 -10.22 25.13
C HIS A 134 -36.83 -9.22 24.19
N ILE A 135 -35.56 -8.89 24.47
CA ILE A 135 -34.72 -8.07 23.59
C ILE A 135 -33.82 -9.03 22.82
N LEU A 136 -34.05 -9.15 21.52
CA LEU A 136 -33.25 -10.01 20.66
C LEU A 136 -31.93 -9.29 20.31
N PRO A 137 -30.75 -9.90 20.57
CA PRO A 137 -29.44 -9.25 20.34
C PRO A 137 -29.11 -9.06 18.85
N TRP A 138 -29.87 -9.71 17.96
CA TRP A 138 -29.78 -9.62 16.51
C TRP A 138 -31.06 -9.00 15.93
N ALA A 139 -30.98 -7.73 15.52
CA ALA A 139 -32.04 -7.09 14.75
C ALA A 139 -31.84 -7.39 13.25
N TYR A 140 -32.89 -7.85 12.58
CA TYR A 140 -32.88 -8.01 11.13
C TYR A 140 -32.61 -6.66 10.44
N ASN A 141 -31.68 -6.63 9.49
CA ASN A 141 -31.36 -5.40 8.76
C ASN A 141 -32.39 -5.18 7.64
N PRO A 142 -33.18 -4.09 7.66
CA PRO A 142 -34.21 -3.84 6.66
C PRO A 142 -33.65 -3.64 5.24
N ILE A 143 -32.35 -3.38 5.09
CA ILE A 143 -31.68 -3.32 3.78
C ILE A 143 -31.82 -4.65 3.02
N PHE A 144 -31.91 -5.78 3.72
CA PHE A 144 -32.08 -7.09 3.10
C PHE A 144 -33.43 -7.25 2.38
N ASP A 145 -34.46 -6.46 2.72
CA ASP A 145 -35.74 -6.53 2.01
C ASP A 145 -35.67 -5.98 0.57
N ASN A 146 -34.60 -5.26 0.22
CA ASN A 146 -34.41 -4.72 -1.13
C ASN A 146 -33.88 -5.75 -2.13
N TYR A 147 -33.39 -6.90 -1.67
CA TYR A 147 -32.90 -7.95 -2.57
C TYR A 147 -33.94 -9.07 -2.67
N SER A 148 -34.22 -9.52 -3.90
CA SER A 148 -35.21 -10.57 -4.17
C SER A 148 -34.66 -11.99 -4.07
N ASP A 149 -33.34 -12.16 -4.26
CA ASP A 149 -32.67 -13.48 -4.37
C ASP A 149 -31.86 -13.84 -3.11
N LEU A 150 -32.36 -13.50 -1.92
CA LEU A 150 -31.70 -13.97 -0.69
C LEU A 150 -32.05 -15.43 -0.40
N PRO A 151 -31.08 -16.23 0.11
CA PRO A 151 -31.37 -17.55 0.64
C PRO A 151 -32.34 -17.45 1.82
N LEU A 152 -33.15 -18.50 1.99
CA LEU A 152 -34.22 -18.56 3.00
C LEU A 152 -33.72 -18.29 4.43
N SER A 153 -32.46 -18.65 4.73
CA SER A 153 -31.82 -18.45 6.03
C SER A 153 -31.58 -16.99 6.40
N ILE A 154 -31.56 -16.08 5.41
CA ILE A 154 -31.30 -14.65 5.62
C ILE A 154 -32.57 -13.84 5.39
N LYS A 155 -33.53 -14.34 4.60
CA LYS A 155 -34.80 -13.65 4.35
C LYS A 155 -35.68 -13.61 5.61
N ARG A 156 -36.24 -12.44 5.93
CA ARG A 156 -37.29 -12.32 6.95
C ARG A 156 -38.59 -12.97 6.45
N LEU A 157 -39.00 -14.06 7.10
CA LEU A 157 -40.27 -14.74 6.83
C LEU A 157 -41.43 -13.90 7.36
N LYS A 158 -42.42 -13.64 6.52
CA LYS A 158 -43.67 -12.94 6.87
C LYS A 158 -44.81 -13.95 6.94
N MET A 159 -45.89 -13.62 7.66
CA MET A 159 -47.09 -14.48 7.73
C MET A 159 -47.64 -14.89 6.35
N SER A 160 -47.54 -14.01 5.35
CA SER A 160 -47.92 -14.28 3.95
C SER A 160 -47.08 -15.36 3.26
N ASP A 161 -45.87 -15.64 3.74
CA ASP A 161 -45.04 -16.73 3.18
C ASP A 161 -45.53 -18.12 3.63
N PHE A 162 -46.42 -18.19 4.63
CA PHE A 162 -46.93 -19.45 5.20
C PHE A 162 -48.27 -19.92 4.62
N ASP A 163 -48.84 -19.18 3.65
CA ASP A 163 -50.18 -19.46 3.09
C ASP A 163 -50.29 -20.84 2.39
N ASN A 164 -49.17 -21.44 1.98
CA ASN A 164 -49.13 -22.73 1.28
C ASN A 164 -48.61 -23.91 2.13
N ILE A 165 -48.52 -23.76 3.46
CA ILE A 165 -47.96 -24.80 4.31
C ILE A 165 -49.07 -25.72 4.81
N ASN A 166 -49.05 -26.96 4.34
CA ASN A 166 -49.88 -28.02 4.89
C ASN A 166 -49.26 -28.43 6.23
N ILE A 167 -49.72 -27.84 7.33
CA ILE A 167 -49.28 -28.18 8.68
C ILE A 167 -49.83 -29.58 8.97
N VAL A 168 -49.07 -30.60 8.57
CA VAL A 168 -49.33 -31.97 9.01
C VAL A 168 -49.04 -31.98 10.50
N THR A 169 -50.07 -32.23 11.31
CA THR A 169 -49.92 -32.48 12.74
C THR A 169 -48.98 -33.66 12.90
N TRP A 170 -47.74 -33.40 13.33
CA TRP A 170 -46.89 -34.47 13.82
C TRP A 170 -47.52 -34.96 15.12
N GLY A 171 -47.87 -36.26 15.14
CA GLY A 171 -48.53 -36.93 16.27
C GLY A 171 -47.69 -36.94 17.53
#